data_AF-F7X5E4-F1
#
_entry.id   AF-F7X5E4-F1
#
_cell.length_a   1.000
_cell.length_b   1.000
_cell.length_c   1.000
_cell.angle_alpha   90.00
_cell.angle_beta   90.00
_cell.angle_gamma   90.00
#
_symmetry.space_group_name_H-M   'P 1'
#
loop_
_entity.id
_entity.type
_entity.pdbx_description
1 polymer ?
#
loop_
_entity_poly.entity_id
_entity_poly.type
_entity_poly.pdbx_seq_one_letter_code
_entity_poly.pdbx_strand_id
1 'polypeptide(L)'
;MNDQSATPGAEAPDDAAGTPAARGEGSPLGGSFLGAVQADFARHGVNVIARIREEKPEAYLKLVASVLPKDLSAATGGVDDLSDEQIIDRIRALDAAIRPLLSLRKRAGGLRKRVPPAKR
;
A
#
# COMPACT_ATOMS: atom_id res chain seq x y z
N MET A 1 -5.96 74.22 22.35
CA MET A 1 -4.98 73.42 23.12
C MET A 1 -5.76 72.27 23.76
N ASN A 2 -5.69 71.01 23.35
CA ASN A 2 -4.56 70.26 22.80
C ASN A 2 -4.88 69.46 21.54
N ASP A 3 -3.76 69.21 20.87
CA ASP A 3 -3.43 68.57 19.60
C ASP A 3 -3.60 67.02 19.63
N GLN A 4 -4.01 66.47 18.47
CA GLN A 4 -3.72 65.18 17.79
C GLN A 4 -3.46 63.90 18.64
N SER A 5 -3.79 62.66 18.24
CA SER A 5 -3.67 62.00 16.93
C SER A 5 -4.41 60.64 16.92
N ALA A 6 -4.49 60.04 15.73
CA ALA A 6 -5.38 58.96 15.31
C ALA A 6 -4.79 57.53 15.40
N THR A 7 -5.67 56.57 15.76
CA THR A 7 -5.91 55.19 15.23
C THR A 7 -4.76 54.12 15.23
N PRO A 8 -4.99 52.84 14.81
CA PRO A 8 -5.15 51.70 15.74
C PRO A 8 -4.19 50.52 15.46
N GLY A 9 -3.68 49.86 16.49
CA GLY A 9 -2.83 48.66 16.34
C GLY A 9 -3.56 47.39 16.74
N ALA A 10 -3.86 46.54 15.76
CA ALA A 10 -4.32 45.17 15.97
C ALA A 10 -3.14 44.26 16.30
N GLU A 11 -3.25 43.43 17.34
CA GLU A 11 -2.68 42.07 17.33
C GLU A 11 -3.21 41.23 18.51
N ALA A 12 -3.79 40.08 18.14
CA ALA A 12 -3.94 38.89 18.96
C ALA A 12 -3.74 37.69 17.99
N PRO A 13 -3.44 36.47 18.45
CA PRO A 13 -2.91 36.04 19.74
C PRO A 13 -1.63 35.19 19.59
N ASP A 14 -1.09 34.84 20.75
CA ASP A 14 0.07 34.01 21.04
C ASP A 14 -0.20 32.53 20.71
N ASP A 15 0.22 32.05 19.53
CA ASP A 15 0.30 30.61 19.22
C ASP A 15 1.70 30.09 19.53
N ALA A 16 1.92 29.80 20.81
CA ALA A 16 3.14 29.19 21.33
C ALA A 16 3.33 27.76 20.80
N ALA A 17 4.04 27.62 19.69
CA ALA A 17 4.60 26.35 19.22
C ALA A 17 5.94 26.05 19.92
N GLY A 18 5.90 25.34 21.06
CA GLY A 18 7.03 24.54 21.57
C GLY A 18 6.78 23.07 21.21
N THR A 19 7.71 22.28 20.68
CA THR A 19 9.11 22.08 21.09
C THR A 19 9.89 21.35 19.97
N PRO A 20 11.20 21.57 19.81
CA PRO A 20 12.03 20.98 18.75
C PRO A 20 12.71 19.66 19.18
N ALA A 21 12.68 18.64 18.33
CA ALA A 21 13.59 17.48 18.37
C ALA A 21 13.44 16.70 17.04
N ALA A 22 14.47 16.23 16.33
CA ALA A 22 15.89 16.20 16.55
C ALA A 22 16.60 16.23 15.18
N ARG A 23 17.84 16.72 15.19
CA ARG A 23 18.73 16.90 14.04
C ARG A 23 19.17 15.54 13.47
N GLY A 24 18.77 15.24 12.24
CA GLY A 24 19.36 14.21 11.39
C GLY A 24 19.98 14.89 10.17
N GLU A 25 21.27 14.64 9.94
CA GLU A 25 22.08 15.24 8.89
C GLU A 25 21.64 14.77 7.50
N GLY A 26 20.69 15.50 6.94
CA GLY A 26 20.33 15.51 5.53
C GLY A 26 19.74 16.90 5.26
N SER A 27 20.08 17.53 4.13
CA SER A 27 19.76 18.94 3.82
C SER A 27 18.44 19.39 4.48
N PRO A 28 18.47 20.40 5.38
CA PRO A 28 17.32 20.74 6.23
C PRO A 28 16.07 21.10 5.42
N LEU A 29 16.24 21.44 4.14
CA LEU A 29 15.18 21.73 3.20
C LEU A 29 14.33 20.50 2.85
N GLY A 30 14.92 19.30 2.74
CA GLY A 30 14.19 18.11 2.30
C GLY A 30 13.21 17.58 3.34
N GLY A 31 13.67 17.44 4.59
CA GLY A 31 12.85 16.97 5.70
C GLY A 31 11.80 17.99 6.15
N SER A 32 12.17 19.27 6.22
CA SER A 32 11.23 20.35 6.59
C SER A 32 10.14 20.56 5.53
N PHE A 33 10.49 20.47 4.24
CA PHE A 33 9.52 20.56 3.15
C PHE A 33 8.49 19.44 3.21
N LEU A 34 8.92 18.19 3.40
CA LEU A 34 7.99 17.06 3.44
C LEU A 34 7.07 17.15 4.66
N GLY A 35 7.58 17.60 5.81
CA GLY A 35 6.76 17.87 7.00
C GLY A 35 5.74 18.99 6.78
N ALA A 36 6.13 20.08 6.11
CA ALA A 36 5.22 21.16 5.76
C ALA A 36 4.12 20.70 4.80
N VAL A 37 4.47 19.94 3.76
CA VAL A 37 3.51 19.36 2.80
C VAL A 37 2.56 18.40 3.50
N GLN A 38 3.04 17.57 4.43
CA GLN A 38 2.19 16.68 5.21
C GLN A 38 1.21 17.45 6.10
N ALA A 39 1.68 18.49 6.79
CA ALA A 39 0.84 19.33 7.65
C ALA A 39 -0.20 20.14 6.86
N ASP A 40 0.14 20.57 5.65
CA ASP A 40 -0.80 21.21 4.72
C ASP A 40 -1.85 20.21 4.21
N PHE A 41 -1.42 19.03 3.77
CA PHE A 41 -2.33 17.97 3.33
C PHE A 41 -3.29 17.51 4.43
N ALA A 42 -2.83 17.41 5.68
CA ALA A 42 -3.68 17.07 6.82
C ALA A 42 -4.78 18.11 7.08
N ARG A 43 -4.50 19.40 6.85
CA ARG A 43 -5.43 20.51 7.09
C ARG A 43 -6.35 20.79 5.90
N HIS A 44 -5.83 20.67 4.68
CA HIS A 44 -6.50 21.15 3.46
C HIS A 44 -6.71 20.07 2.40
N GLY A 45 -6.02 18.93 2.49
CA GLY A 45 -5.96 17.91 1.44
C GLY A 45 -7.32 17.38 1.02
N VAL A 46 -8.24 17.11 1.97
CA VAL A 46 -9.59 16.61 1.66
C VAL A 46 -10.38 17.60 0.80
N ASN A 47 -10.36 18.88 1.16
CA ASN A 47 -11.05 19.93 0.41
C ASN A 47 -10.43 20.15 -0.97
N VAL A 48 -9.09 20.11 -1.06
CA VAL A 48 -8.37 20.22 -2.33
C VAL A 48 -8.73 19.04 -3.25
N ILE A 49 -8.74 17.81 -2.74
CA ILE A 49 -9.12 16.62 -3.52
C ILE A 49 -10.58 16.70 -4.00
N ALA A 50 -11.50 17.11 -3.12
CA ALA A 50 -12.90 17.29 -3.49
C ALA A 50 -13.06 18.32 -4.62
N ARG A 51 -12.35 19.45 -4.52
CA ARG A 51 -12.35 20.50 -5.54
C ARG A 51 -11.75 20.03 -6.86
N ILE A 52 -10.64 19.28 -6.84
CA ILE A 52 -10.05 18.71 -8.07
C ILE A 52 -11.02 17.73 -8.73
N ARG A 53 -11.74 16.91 -7.96
CA ARG A 53 -12.74 15.98 -8.49
C ARG A 53 -13.87 16.70 -9.24
N GLU A 54 -14.27 17.88 -8.76
CA GLU A 54 -15.34 18.68 -9.37
C GLU A 54 -14.86 19.52 -10.54
N GLU A 55 -13.73 20.21 -10.39
CA GLU A 55 -13.22 21.15 -11.41
C GLU A 55 -12.42 20.46 -12.52
N LYS A 56 -11.68 19.37 -12.21
CA LYS A 56 -10.74 18.68 -13.12
C LYS A 56 -10.74 17.16 -12.86
N PRO A 57 -11.84 16.45 -13.20
CA PRO A 57 -11.98 15.02 -12.92
C PRO A 57 -10.88 14.16 -13.56
N GLU A 58 -10.34 14.56 -14.71
CA GLU A 58 -9.21 13.89 -15.36
C GLU A 58 -7.90 14.00 -14.57
N ALA A 59 -7.67 15.13 -13.89
CA ALA A 59 -6.51 15.30 -13.01
C ALA A 59 -6.68 14.47 -11.73
N TYR A 60 -7.90 14.41 -11.20
CA TYR A 60 -8.24 13.54 -10.08
C TYR A 60 -7.96 12.06 -10.39
N LEU A 61 -8.43 11.56 -11.54
CA LEU A 61 -8.19 10.16 -11.95
C LEU A 61 -6.70 9.85 -12.12
N LYS A 62 -5.91 10.78 -12.67
CA LYS A 62 -4.45 10.63 -12.77
C LYS A 62 -3.78 10.61 -11.40
N LEU A 63 -4.22 11.45 -10.46
CA LEU A 63 -3.70 11.46 -9.10
C LEU A 63 -4.00 10.13 -8.40
N VAL A 64 -5.24 9.64 -8.48
CA VAL A 64 -5.62 8.32 -7.96
C VAL A 64 -4.76 7.21 -8.59
N ALA A 65 -4.60 7.22 -9.91
CA ALA A 65 -3.76 6.25 -10.62
C ALA A 65 -2.27 6.31 -10.22
N SER A 66 -1.77 7.48 -9.79
CA SER A 66 -0.37 7.64 -9.36
C SER A 66 -0.09 7.15 -7.94
N VAL A 67 -1.11 7.16 -7.07
CA VAL A 67 -1.03 6.67 -5.68
C VAL A 67 -1.27 5.17 -5.60
N LEU A 68 -2.05 4.63 -6.54
CA LEU A 68 -2.24 3.19 -6.65
C LEU A 68 -0.90 2.53 -7.04
N PRO A 69 -0.51 1.42 -6.38
CA PRO A 69 0.57 0.58 -6.87
C PRO A 69 0.29 0.22 -8.33
N LYS A 70 1.25 0.47 -9.23
CA LYS A 70 1.11 0.15 -10.67
C LYS A 70 0.80 -1.33 -10.89
N ASP A 71 1.26 -2.17 -9.96
CA ASP A 71 1.10 -3.62 -9.97
C ASP A 71 0.31 -4.05 -8.73
N LEU A 72 -1.01 -3.90 -8.76
CA LEU A 72 -1.88 -4.60 -7.80
C LEU A 72 -1.69 -6.13 -7.90
N SER A 73 -1.23 -6.64 -9.06
CA SER A 73 -0.85 -8.05 -9.27
C SER A 73 0.43 -8.47 -8.54
N ALA A 74 1.36 -7.55 -8.26
CA ALA A 74 2.60 -7.86 -7.54
C ALA A 74 2.36 -8.19 -6.06
N ALA A 75 1.26 -7.68 -5.48
CA ALA A 75 0.82 -8.04 -4.13
C ALA A 75 0.31 -9.49 -4.03
N THR A 76 0.05 -10.14 -5.16
CA THR A 76 -0.39 -11.54 -5.26
C THR A 76 0.66 -12.46 -5.86
N GLY A 77 1.96 -12.13 -5.85
CA GLY A 77 3.02 -13.07 -6.26
C GLY A 77 2.68 -13.83 -7.54
N GLY A 78 2.16 -13.10 -8.54
CA GLY A 78 1.62 -13.66 -9.77
C GLY A 78 2.72 -14.39 -10.55
N VAL A 79 2.33 -15.48 -11.21
CA VAL A 79 3.19 -16.23 -12.14
C VAL A 79 3.65 -15.39 -13.33
N ASP A 80 3.03 -14.23 -13.56
CA ASP A 80 3.28 -13.34 -14.70
C ASP A 80 4.65 -12.65 -14.67
N ASP A 81 5.31 -12.59 -13.51
CA ASP A 81 6.65 -12.01 -13.33
C ASP A 81 7.77 -13.07 -13.21
N LEU A 82 7.44 -14.35 -13.36
CA LEU A 82 8.43 -15.43 -13.26
C LEU A 82 9.08 -15.67 -14.63
N SER A 83 10.41 -15.79 -14.64
CA SER A 83 11.11 -16.31 -15.82
C SER A 83 10.70 -17.77 -16.09
N ASP A 84 10.87 -18.22 -17.33
CA ASP A 84 10.59 -19.61 -17.71
C ASP A 84 11.30 -20.61 -16.79
N GLU A 85 12.53 -20.32 -16.39
CA GLU A 85 13.31 -21.15 -15.46
C GLU A 85 12.65 -21.20 -14.07
N GLN A 86 12.19 -20.06 -13.56
CA GLN A 86 11.51 -19.98 -12.26
C GLN A 86 10.16 -20.70 -12.29
N ILE A 87 9.43 -20.64 -13.41
CA ILE A 87 8.20 -21.39 -13.63
C ILE A 87 8.50 -22.90 -13.62
N ILE A 88 9.54 -23.34 -14.34
CA ILE A 88 9.95 -24.76 -14.39
C ILE A 88 10.29 -25.29 -12.99
N ASP A 89 11.05 -24.53 -12.20
CA ASP A 89 11.42 -24.94 -10.85
C ASP A 89 10.21 -25.00 -9.91
N ARG A 90 9.27 -24.06 -10.05
CA ARG A 90 7.99 -24.09 -9.31
C ARG A 90 7.16 -25.33 -9.66
N ILE A 91 7.06 -25.67 -10.94
CA ILE A 91 6.34 -26.87 -11.41
C ILE A 91 6.98 -28.14 -10.81
N ARG A 92 8.31 -28.23 -10.83
CA ARG A 92 9.03 -29.37 -10.24
C ARG A 92 8.80 -29.49 -8.73
N ALA A 93 8.81 -28.37 -8.02
CA ALA A 93 8.53 -28.33 -6.58
C ALA A 93 7.10 -28.80 -6.26
N LEU A 94 6.11 -28.37 -7.06
CA LEU A 94 4.73 -28.82 -6.92
C LEU A 94 4.55 -30.30 -7.23
N ASP A 95 5.18 -30.81 -8.30
CA ASP A 95 5.14 -32.24 -8.62
C ASP A 95 5.71 -33.08 -7.46
N ALA A 96 6.86 -32.68 -6.92
CA ALA A 96 7.48 -33.36 -5.78
C ALA A 96 6.58 -33.37 -4.53
N ALA A 97 5.84 -32.29 -4.27
CA ALA A 97 4.92 -32.18 -3.13
C ALA A 97 3.65 -33.04 -3.31
N ILE A 98 3.12 -33.12 -4.53
CA ILE A 98 1.85 -33.79 -4.82
C ILE A 98 2.03 -35.31 -5.03
N ARG A 99 3.14 -35.75 -5.61
CA ARG A 99 3.42 -37.17 -5.93
C ARG A 99 3.19 -38.13 -4.75
N PRO A 100 3.67 -37.82 -3.53
CA PRO A 100 3.45 -38.68 -2.36
C PRO A 100 1.96 -38.83 -2.03
N LEU A 101 1.19 -37.74 -2.10
CA LEU A 101 -0.25 -37.73 -1.80
C LEU A 101 -1.05 -38.59 -2.78
N LEU A 102 -0.72 -38.50 -4.07
CA LEU A 102 -1.34 -39.34 -5.10
C LEU A 102 -0.94 -40.82 -4.96
N SER A 103 0.31 -41.10 -4.57
CA SER A 103 0.79 -42.46 -4.33
C SER A 103 0.10 -43.13 -3.12
N LEU A 104 -0.21 -42.35 -2.08
CA LEU A 104 -0.94 -42.79 -0.89
C LEU A 104 -2.39 -43.12 -1.25
N ARG A 105 -3.05 -42.28 -2.06
CA ARG A 105 -4.41 -42.55 -2.55
C ARG A 105 -4.51 -43.82 -3.39
N LYS A 106 -3.52 -44.08 -4.26
CA LYS A 106 -3.48 -45.30 -5.10
C LYS A 106 -3.41 -46.57 -4.25
N ARG A 107 -2.65 -46.55 -3.14
CA ARG A 107 -2.56 -47.65 -2.18
C ARG A 107 -3.87 -47.89 -1.42
N ALA A 108 -4.55 -46.82 -1.01
CA ALA A 108 -5.86 -46.92 -0.34
C ALA A 108 -6.99 -47.45 -1.25
N GLY A 109 -6.95 -47.18 -2.56
CA GLY A 109 -7.92 -47.70 -3.53
C GLY A 109 -7.72 -49.18 -3.91
N GLY A 110 -6.50 -49.70 -3.79
CA GLY A 110 -6.15 -51.08 -4.18
C GLY A 110 -6.64 -52.17 -3.22
N LEU A 111 -6.89 -51.84 -1.95
CA LEU A 111 -7.25 -52.83 -0.92
C LEU A 111 -8.73 -53.27 -0.97
N ARG A 112 -9.57 -52.67 -1.82
CA ARG A 112 -11.00 -52.99 -1.94
C ARG A 112 -11.33 -54.13 -2.92
N LYS A 113 -10.35 -54.68 -3.62
CA LYS A 113 -10.53 -55.91 -4.42
C LYS A 113 -9.78 -57.04 -3.76
N ARG A 114 -10.47 -57.85 -2.95
CA ARG A 114 -10.39 -59.33 -2.88
C ARG A 114 -11.06 -59.84 -1.60
N VAL A 115 -12.33 -60.20 -1.72
CA VAL A 115 -12.91 -61.28 -0.93
C VAL A 115 -13.54 -62.24 -1.94
N PRO A 116 -12.98 -63.44 -2.18
CA PRO A 116 -13.66 -64.46 -2.96
C PRO A 116 -14.83 -65.02 -2.13
N PRO A 117 -16.02 -65.26 -2.73
CA PRO A 117 -17.13 -65.84 -2.00
C PRO A 117 -16.84 -67.31 -1.67
N ALA A 118 -16.92 -67.67 -0.39
CA ALA A 118 -16.87 -69.06 0.06
C ALA A 118 -18.14 -69.78 -0.42
N LYS A 119 -17.97 -70.83 -1.23
CA LYS A 119 -19.07 -71.73 -1.58
C LYS A 119 -19.28 -72.72 -0.43
N ARG A 120 -20.57 -72.90 -0.12
CA ARG A 120 -21.17 -73.80 0.87
C ARG A 120 -20.88 -75.27 0.59
#